data_AF-A0A3M1AU92-F1
#
_entry.id   AF-A0A3M1AU92-F1
#
_cell.length_a   1.000
_cell.length_b   1.000
_cell.length_c   1.000
_cell.angle_alpha   90.00
_cell.angle_beta   90.00
_cell.angle_gamma   90.00
#
_symmetry.space_group_name_H-M   'P 1'
#
loop_
_entity.id
_entity.type
_entity.pdbx_description
1 polymer ?
#
loop_
_entity_poly.entity_id
_entity_poly.type
_entity_poly.pdbx_seq_one_letter_code
_entity_poly.pdbx_strand_id
1 'polypeptide(L)'
;MRKNTCLSLFLSLAMLMFMNACESPSGQNQPTSTAETQEAPEYAIVIHGGAGTITKANMTPEKEAAYNQALNEALDIGEEVLKNGGSALEAVEKTIMYLEDNPLFNAGKGAVLTNAETCELDASIMDGSDQNAGAVAGVKHVKNPIRAAIAVMKNSPHVMMAGTGADQFALEQGLDTVPNEYFYTERRLEAIRKAKAREEKTGMIGQRHDEKYGTVGCVALDKNGNLAAGTSTGGM
;
A
#
# COMPACT_ATOMS: atom_id res chain seq x y z
N MET A 1 43.27 33.04 -72.52
CA MET A 1 43.23 34.43 -73.04
C MET A 1 42.14 35.19 -72.29
N ARG A 2 42.49 36.29 -71.58
CA ARG A 2 41.64 37.44 -71.15
C ARG A 2 40.45 37.10 -70.22
N LYS A 3 40.12 37.75 -69.10
CA LYS A 3 40.39 39.03 -68.40
C LYS A 3 39.84 38.82 -66.94
N ASN A 4 40.44 39.35 -65.87
CA ASN A 4 40.16 40.65 -65.22
C ASN A 4 38.63 40.95 -65.11
N THR A 5 38.00 41.41 -64.01
CA THR A 5 38.42 42.38 -62.98
C THR A 5 37.26 42.60 -61.96
N CYS A 6 37.62 43.04 -60.74
CA CYS A 6 36.95 44.02 -59.84
C CYS A 6 35.43 44.03 -59.60
N LEU A 7 35.04 43.90 -58.32
CA LEU A 7 34.26 44.85 -57.48
C LEU A 7 33.96 44.13 -56.15
N SER A 8 34.03 44.63 -54.92
CA SER A 8 34.24 45.92 -54.27
C SER A 8 34.40 45.57 -52.76
N LEU A 9 35.43 46.03 -52.03
CA LEU A 9 35.34 47.17 -51.09
C LEU A 9 34.22 46.95 -50.05
N PHE A 10 34.43 46.64 -48.77
CA PHE A 10 35.05 47.46 -47.71
C PHE A 10 35.08 46.62 -46.41
N LEU A 11 36.24 46.47 -45.75
CA LEU A 11 36.48 46.88 -44.35
C LEU A 11 37.89 46.43 -43.96
N SER A 12 38.83 47.33 -44.20
CA SER A 12 40.22 47.25 -43.78
C SER A 12 40.40 47.79 -42.35
N LEU A 13 41.43 47.28 -41.67
CA LEU A 13 42.13 47.84 -40.50
C LEU A 13 41.40 47.70 -39.16
N ALA A 14 42.02 47.36 -38.04
CA ALA A 14 43.43 47.33 -37.62
C ALA A 14 43.47 46.48 -36.32
N MET A 15 44.36 45.49 -36.19
CA MET A 15 45.71 45.61 -35.63
C MET A 15 45.78 45.74 -34.10
N LEU A 16 46.56 44.81 -33.52
CA LEU A 16 47.41 44.90 -32.33
C LEU A 16 46.88 44.61 -30.91
N MET A 17 47.43 43.50 -30.39
CA MET A 17 48.16 43.36 -29.11
C MET A 17 47.47 43.78 -27.82
N PHE A 18 47.26 42.81 -26.92
CA PHE A 18 47.89 42.81 -25.60
C PHE A 18 48.00 41.37 -25.07
N MET A 19 49.24 40.88 -24.93
CA MET A 19 49.56 39.89 -23.90
C MET A 19 49.57 40.62 -22.56
N ASN A 20 48.94 40.05 -21.53
CA ASN A 20 49.59 39.83 -20.24
C ASN A 20 48.74 38.94 -19.32
N ALA A 21 49.46 38.09 -18.61
CA ALA A 21 49.01 37.13 -17.64
C ALA A 21 48.34 37.79 -16.42
N CYS A 22 47.45 37.05 -15.76
CA CYS A 22 47.32 37.10 -14.32
C CYS A 22 46.82 35.74 -13.81
N GLU A 23 47.63 35.17 -12.93
CA GLU A 23 47.38 33.97 -12.11
C GLU A 23 46.08 34.09 -11.32
N SER A 24 45.41 32.95 -11.10
CA SER A 24 44.37 32.83 -10.08
C SER A 24 44.95 32.10 -8.86
N PRO A 25 44.75 32.61 -7.64
CA PRO A 25 45.44 32.14 -6.45
C PRO A 25 44.87 30.81 -5.94
N SER A 26 45.79 30.08 -5.32
CA SER A 26 45.66 28.85 -4.56
C SER A 26 44.67 28.95 -3.39
N GLY A 27 44.00 27.81 -3.14
CA GLY A 27 43.81 27.25 -1.81
C GLY A 27 42.90 28.00 -0.83
N GLN A 28 41.61 27.67 -0.84
CA GLN A 28 40.81 27.70 0.37
C GLN A 28 40.33 26.29 0.69
N ASN A 29 40.93 25.68 1.72
CA ASN A 29 40.40 24.51 2.41
C ASN A 29 39.08 24.91 3.08
N GLN A 30 37.95 24.59 2.46
CA GLN A 30 36.69 24.50 3.19
C GLN A 30 36.69 23.18 3.98
N PRO A 31 36.30 23.18 5.26
CA PRO A 31 36.05 21.94 5.98
C PRO A 31 34.94 21.19 5.26
N THR A 32 35.29 20.06 4.65
CA THR A 32 34.34 19.15 4.04
C THR A 32 33.48 18.62 5.19
N SER A 33 32.25 19.14 5.29
CA SER A 33 31.20 18.53 6.09
C SER A 33 31.05 17.10 5.58
N THR A 34 31.55 16.14 6.35
CA THR A 34 31.19 14.73 6.19
C THR A 34 29.70 14.64 6.49
N ALA A 35 28.88 14.87 5.47
CA ALA A 35 27.52 14.38 5.48
C ALA A 35 27.64 12.88 5.68
N GLU A 36 27.27 12.41 6.87
CA GLU A 36 27.08 10.99 7.12
C GLU A 36 26.09 10.52 6.07
N THR A 37 26.57 9.78 5.06
CA THR A 37 25.69 9.00 4.19
C THR A 37 25.00 8.01 5.11
N GLN A 38 23.77 8.34 5.51
CA GLN A 38 22.87 7.37 6.12
C GLN A 38 22.78 6.21 5.12
N GLU A 39 23.40 5.08 5.45
CA GLU A 39 23.21 3.86 4.67
C GLU A 39 21.72 3.58 4.61
N ALA A 40 21.21 3.35 3.40
CA ALA A 40 19.80 3.01 3.22
C ALA A 40 19.49 1.76 4.05
N PRO A 41 18.35 1.71 4.75
CA PRO A 41 18.01 0.58 5.60
C PRO A 41 17.95 -0.71 4.76
N GLU A 42 18.47 -1.81 5.31
CA GLU A 42 18.54 -3.12 4.63
C GLU A 42 17.16 -3.68 4.25
N TYR A 43 16.10 -3.22 4.93
CA TYR A 43 14.72 -3.58 4.67
C TYR A 43 13.81 -2.38 4.96
N ALA A 44 12.59 -2.40 4.45
CA ALA A 44 11.58 -1.40 4.76
C ALA A 44 10.18 -2.02 4.78
N ILE A 45 9.29 -1.48 5.60
CA ILE A 45 7.89 -1.88 5.64
C ILE A 45 7.00 -0.66 5.86
N VAL A 46 5.88 -0.60 5.15
CA VAL A 46 4.86 0.44 5.30
C VAL A 46 3.50 -0.23 5.33
N ILE A 47 2.66 0.18 6.29
CA ILE A 47 1.31 -0.35 6.48
C ILE A 47 0.28 0.77 6.43
N HIS A 48 -0.98 0.43 6.18
CA HIS A 48 -2.12 1.31 6.45
C HIS A 48 -3.31 0.55 7.01
N GLY A 49 -4.08 1.20 7.90
CA GLY A 49 -5.34 0.68 8.44
C GLY A 49 -6.60 1.22 7.75
N GLY A 50 -6.42 2.01 6.68
CA GLY A 50 -7.50 2.63 5.91
C GLY A 50 -7.36 4.14 5.82
N ALA A 51 -7.83 4.71 4.71
CA ALA A 51 -8.02 6.16 4.60
C ALA A 51 -9.37 6.55 5.26
N GLY A 52 -9.72 7.83 5.30
CA GLY A 52 -11.05 8.31 5.69
C GLY A 52 -11.07 9.38 6.76
N THR A 53 -12.17 10.12 6.82
CA THR A 53 -12.36 11.22 7.77
C THR A 53 -12.82 10.67 9.12
N ILE A 54 -11.92 10.06 9.91
CA ILE A 54 -12.19 9.98 11.35
C ILE A 54 -12.04 11.41 11.88
N THR A 55 -13.16 12.13 11.96
CA THR A 55 -13.14 13.47 12.53
C THR A 55 -12.67 13.38 13.98
N LYS A 56 -11.85 14.34 14.44
CA LYS A 56 -11.41 14.39 15.85
C LYS A 56 -12.59 14.36 16.83
N ALA A 57 -13.76 14.86 16.43
CA ALA A 57 -14.98 14.79 17.21
C ALA A 57 -15.48 13.35 17.48
N ASN A 58 -15.13 12.39 16.62
CA ASN A 58 -15.54 10.97 16.71
C ASN A 58 -14.37 10.05 17.12
N MET A 59 -13.25 10.63 17.57
CA MET A 59 -12.06 9.91 18.04
C MET A 59 -11.83 10.24 19.52
N THR A 60 -12.17 9.31 20.41
CA THR A 60 -11.78 9.44 21.82
C THR A 60 -10.30 9.10 21.97
N PRO A 61 -9.60 9.61 23.01
CA PRO A 61 -8.21 9.26 23.25
C PRO A 61 -7.97 7.75 23.36
N GLU A 62 -8.92 7.01 23.94
CA GLU A 62 -8.83 5.56 24.09
C GLU A 62 -8.92 4.85 22.73
N LYS A 63 -9.80 5.33 21.85
CA LYS A 63 -9.94 4.78 20.49
C LYS A 63 -8.71 5.08 19.65
N GLU A 64 -8.17 6.30 19.74
CA GLU A 64 -6.91 6.67 19.08
C GLU A 64 -5.74 5.80 19.56
N ALA A 65 -5.61 5.63 20.89
CA ALA A 65 -4.60 4.76 21.48
C ALA A 65 -4.74 3.30 20.99
N ALA A 66 -5.96 2.78 20.91
CA ALA A 66 -6.21 1.42 20.40
C ALA A 66 -5.82 1.26 18.93
N TYR A 67 -6.11 2.24 18.06
CA TYR A 67 -5.67 2.21 16.66
C TYR A 67 -4.15 2.29 16.54
N ASN A 68 -3.50 3.19 17.30
CA ASN A 68 -2.05 3.32 17.29
C ASN A 68 -1.37 2.05 17.80
N GLN A 69 -1.88 1.46 18.88
CA GLN A 69 -1.38 0.18 19.41
C GLN A 69 -1.50 -0.92 18.36
N ALA A 70 -2.67 -1.08 17.75
CA ALA A 70 -2.88 -2.11 16.74
C ALA A 70 -1.99 -1.92 15.49
N LEU A 71 -1.77 -0.68 15.04
CA LEU A 71 -0.86 -0.39 13.94
C LEU A 71 0.60 -0.67 14.30
N ASN A 72 1.02 -0.34 15.52
CA ASN A 72 2.37 -0.66 16.00
C ASN A 72 2.56 -2.18 16.09
N GLU A 73 1.60 -2.92 16.64
CA GLU A 73 1.67 -4.39 16.70
C GLU A 73 1.73 -5.02 15.29
N ALA A 74 0.95 -4.52 14.34
CA ALA A 74 1.01 -4.97 12.94
C ALA A 74 2.38 -4.69 12.32
N LEU A 75 2.94 -3.50 12.58
CA LEU A 75 4.25 -3.10 12.08
C LEU A 75 5.37 -3.97 12.68
N ASP A 76 5.33 -4.20 13.99
CA ASP A 76 6.31 -5.02 14.73
C ASP A 76 6.33 -6.46 14.19
N ILE A 77 5.17 -7.04 13.88
CA ILE A 77 5.06 -8.39 13.30
C ILE A 77 5.78 -8.47 11.95
N GLY A 78 5.53 -7.52 11.05
CA GLY A 78 6.17 -7.49 9.74
C GLY A 78 7.65 -7.16 9.82
N GLU A 79 8.04 -6.22 10.68
CA GLU A 79 9.44 -5.88 10.92
C GLU A 79 10.22 -7.06 11.49
N GLU A 80 9.66 -7.83 12.43
CA GLU A 80 10.33 -9.00 12.99
C GLU A 80 10.68 -10.04 11.91
N VAL A 81 9.80 -10.25 10.92
CA VAL A 81 10.09 -11.12 9.77
C VAL A 81 11.29 -10.60 8.99
N LEU A 82 11.28 -9.32 8.59
CA LEU A 82 12.32 -8.72 7.76
C LEU A 82 13.67 -8.66 8.49
N LYS A 83 13.65 -8.29 9.77
CA LYS A 83 14.84 -8.22 10.63
C LYS A 83 15.54 -9.56 10.74
N ASN A 84 14.77 -10.65 10.81
CA ASN A 84 15.28 -12.02 10.86
C ASN A 84 15.62 -12.62 9.49
N GLY A 85 15.55 -11.84 8.41
CA GLY A 85 15.91 -12.27 7.06
C GLY A 85 14.80 -13.03 6.32
N GLY A 86 13.56 -12.95 6.80
CA GLY A 86 12.39 -13.45 6.08
C GLY A 86 12.09 -12.63 4.81
N SER A 87 11.22 -13.18 3.96
CA SER A 87 10.88 -12.56 2.67
C SER A 87 9.90 -11.40 2.82
N ALA A 88 9.89 -10.48 1.84
CA ALA A 88 8.91 -9.40 1.76
C ALA A 88 7.47 -9.95 1.72
N LEU A 89 7.26 -11.06 1.00
CA LEU A 89 5.97 -11.73 0.88
C LEU A 89 5.46 -12.24 2.24
N GLU A 90 6.33 -12.87 3.03
CA GLU A 90 5.99 -13.36 4.37
C GLU A 90 5.66 -12.21 5.33
N ALA A 91 6.42 -11.10 5.27
CA ALA A 91 6.17 -9.92 6.09
C ALA A 91 4.80 -9.30 5.78
N VAL A 92 4.46 -9.16 4.50
CA VAL A 92 3.14 -8.67 4.04
C VAL A 92 2.02 -9.61 4.49
N GLU A 93 2.18 -10.92 4.31
CA GLU A 93 1.20 -11.93 4.72
C GLU A 93 0.86 -11.82 6.21
N LYS A 94 1.87 -11.90 7.08
CA LYS A 94 1.64 -11.90 8.54
C LYS A 94 1.07 -10.58 9.04
N THR A 95 1.53 -9.46 8.49
CA THR A 95 1.04 -8.12 8.83
C THR A 95 -0.45 -7.99 8.49
N ILE A 96 -0.85 -8.37 7.29
CA ILE A 96 -2.25 -8.25 6.85
C ILE A 96 -3.14 -9.25 7.59
N MET A 97 -2.66 -10.47 7.87
CA MET A 97 -3.41 -11.43 8.71
C MET A 97 -3.74 -10.86 10.08
N TYR A 98 -2.78 -10.20 10.75
CA TYR A 98 -3.04 -9.54 12.02
C TYR A 98 -4.11 -8.44 11.88
N LEU A 99 -4.02 -7.62 10.84
CA LEU A 99 -5.00 -6.56 10.57
C LEU A 99 -6.39 -7.11 10.23
N GLU A 100 -6.48 -8.26 9.56
CA GLU A 100 -7.74 -8.99 9.29
C GLU A 100 -8.34 -9.60 10.55
N ASP A 101 -7.54 -10.04 11.51
CA ASP A 101 -8.04 -10.58 12.78
C ASP A 101 -8.46 -9.49 13.77
N ASN A 102 -8.08 -8.23 13.52
CA ASN A 102 -8.34 -7.11 14.41
C ASN A 102 -9.65 -6.35 14.08
N PRO A 103 -10.66 -6.37 14.96
CA PRO A 103 -12.01 -5.82 14.71
C PRO A 103 -12.07 -4.30 14.49
N LEU A 104 -10.97 -3.58 14.71
CA LEU A 104 -10.88 -2.13 14.49
C LEU A 104 -10.87 -1.78 13.01
N PHE A 105 -10.33 -2.66 12.16
CA PHE A 105 -10.15 -2.42 10.74
C PHE A 105 -11.30 -2.99 9.90
N ASN A 106 -11.35 -2.59 8.63
CA ASN A 106 -12.36 -3.07 7.67
C ASN A 106 -11.73 -4.12 6.75
N ALA A 107 -11.36 -5.25 7.31
CA ALA A 107 -10.85 -6.42 6.62
C ALA A 107 -11.03 -7.61 7.57
N GLY A 108 -11.39 -8.79 7.05
CA GLY A 108 -11.69 -9.95 7.91
C GLY A 108 -12.67 -9.60 9.04
N LYS A 109 -12.27 -9.88 10.28
CA LYS A 109 -13.03 -9.50 11.48
C LYS A 109 -13.14 -7.98 11.57
N GLY A 110 -14.36 -7.46 11.62
CA GLY A 110 -14.60 -6.02 11.63
C GLY A 110 -14.90 -5.41 10.26
N ALA A 111 -15.00 -6.25 9.22
CA ALA A 111 -15.51 -5.88 7.91
C ALA A 111 -16.87 -5.17 7.99
N VAL A 112 -17.09 -4.25 7.06
CA VAL A 112 -18.42 -3.67 6.81
C VAL A 112 -19.38 -4.72 6.27
N LEU A 113 -20.67 -4.40 6.34
CA LEU A 113 -21.72 -5.29 5.89
C LEU A 113 -22.34 -4.70 4.62
N THR A 114 -22.63 -5.58 3.68
CA THR A 114 -23.43 -5.28 2.51
C THR A 114 -24.87 -4.88 2.89
N ASN A 115 -25.65 -4.42 1.92
CA ASN A 115 -27.08 -4.13 2.13
C ASN A 115 -27.90 -5.36 2.60
N ALA A 116 -27.43 -6.56 2.26
CA ALA A 116 -28.00 -7.83 2.72
C ALA A 116 -27.62 -8.20 4.15
N GLU A 117 -26.87 -7.32 4.86
CA GLU A 117 -26.38 -7.53 6.23
C GLU A 117 -25.46 -8.76 6.35
N THR A 118 -24.66 -9.02 5.31
CA THR A 118 -23.59 -10.02 5.29
C THR A 118 -22.26 -9.36 4.95
N CYS A 119 -21.14 -9.96 5.37
CA CYS A 119 -19.79 -9.55 4.95
C CYS A 119 -19.37 -10.24 3.66
N GLU A 120 -18.79 -9.48 2.74
CA GLU A 120 -18.15 -9.94 1.51
C GLU A 120 -16.73 -9.37 1.51
N LEU A 121 -15.73 -10.24 1.40
CA LEU A 121 -14.34 -9.87 1.60
C LEU A 121 -13.53 -10.02 0.32
N ASP A 122 -12.58 -9.12 0.13
CA ASP A 122 -11.65 -9.12 -0.99
C ASP A 122 -10.22 -9.02 -0.46
N ALA A 123 -9.27 -9.72 -1.11
CA ALA A 123 -7.85 -9.52 -0.85
C ALA A 123 -7.01 -9.85 -2.08
N SER A 124 -5.85 -9.20 -2.18
CA SER A 124 -4.85 -9.46 -3.21
C SER A 124 -3.44 -9.36 -2.65
N ILE A 125 -2.52 -10.06 -3.30
CA ILE A 125 -1.09 -10.05 -3.00
C ILE A 125 -0.28 -10.19 -4.28
N MET A 126 0.91 -9.59 -4.30
CA MET A 126 1.86 -9.69 -5.41
C MET A 126 3.28 -9.81 -4.88
N ASP A 127 4.04 -10.75 -5.44
CA ASP A 127 5.47 -10.92 -5.22
C ASP A 127 6.23 -10.22 -6.35
N GLY A 128 7.06 -9.23 -6.01
CA GLY A 128 7.84 -8.45 -6.96
C GLY A 128 9.06 -9.18 -7.50
N SER A 129 9.49 -10.29 -6.89
CA SER A 129 10.67 -11.05 -7.32
C SER A 129 10.44 -11.78 -8.65
N ASP A 130 9.21 -12.27 -8.88
CA ASP A 130 8.82 -13.02 -10.08
C ASP A 130 7.54 -12.46 -10.75
N GLN A 131 6.97 -11.39 -10.21
CA GLN A 131 5.72 -10.76 -10.65
C GLN A 131 4.48 -11.64 -10.50
N ASN A 132 4.57 -12.73 -9.73
CA ASN A 132 3.43 -13.60 -9.46
C ASN A 132 2.43 -12.90 -8.53
N ALA A 133 1.15 -13.23 -8.68
CA ALA A 133 0.08 -12.56 -7.96
C ALA A 133 -1.09 -13.50 -7.68
N GLY A 134 -1.85 -13.18 -6.63
CA GLY A 134 -3.05 -13.90 -6.25
C GLY A 134 -4.10 -12.96 -5.68
N ALA A 135 -5.36 -13.30 -5.89
CA ALA A 135 -6.49 -12.52 -5.41
C ALA A 135 -7.74 -13.36 -5.20
N VAL A 136 -8.54 -12.94 -4.22
CA VAL A 136 -9.90 -13.40 -4.00
C VAL A 136 -10.86 -12.22 -3.91
N ALA A 137 -12.09 -12.40 -4.37
CA ALA A 137 -13.14 -11.39 -4.25
C ALA A 137 -14.48 -12.00 -3.83
N GLY A 138 -15.26 -11.29 -3.02
CA GLY A 138 -16.58 -11.69 -2.56
C GLY A 138 -16.60 -13.00 -1.78
N VAL A 139 -15.49 -13.35 -1.11
CA VAL A 139 -15.44 -14.53 -0.23
C VAL A 139 -16.20 -14.26 1.06
N LYS A 140 -16.87 -15.27 1.58
CA LYS A 140 -17.80 -15.14 2.72
C LYS A 140 -17.40 -16.00 3.90
N HIS A 141 -16.48 -16.94 3.73
CA HIS A 141 -16.21 -17.98 4.71
C HIS A 141 -14.74 -18.15 5.05
N VAL A 142 -13.79 -17.78 4.19
CA VAL A 142 -12.36 -17.84 4.58
C VAL A 142 -12.03 -16.80 5.65
N LYS A 143 -11.47 -17.25 6.79
CA LYS A 143 -11.19 -16.39 7.94
C LYS A 143 -10.24 -15.23 7.60
N ASN A 144 -9.20 -15.53 6.82
CA ASN A 144 -8.15 -14.59 6.43
C ASN A 144 -8.04 -14.53 4.89
N PRO A 145 -8.76 -13.61 4.21
CA PRO A 145 -8.74 -13.47 2.75
C PRO A 145 -7.34 -13.36 2.13
N ILE A 146 -6.38 -12.70 2.79
CA ILE A 146 -4.99 -12.61 2.28
C ILE A 146 -4.34 -13.98 2.11
N ARG A 147 -4.67 -14.95 2.98
CA ARG A 147 -4.19 -16.33 2.87
C ARG A 147 -4.79 -17.06 1.69
N ALA A 148 -6.06 -16.78 1.38
CA ALA A 148 -6.69 -17.31 0.19
C ALA A 148 -6.06 -16.73 -1.09
N ALA A 149 -5.75 -15.43 -1.11
CA ALA A 149 -5.02 -14.80 -2.21
C ALA A 149 -3.64 -15.45 -2.43
N ILE A 150 -2.87 -15.71 -1.36
CA ILE A 150 -1.59 -16.44 -1.44
C ILE A 150 -1.79 -17.86 -1.96
N ALA A 151 -2.83 -18.56 -1.52
CA ALA A 151 -3.14 -19.91 -2.01
C ALA A 151 -3.49 -19.91 -3.51
N VAL A 152 -4.22 -18.90 -4.00
CA VAL A 152 -4.48 -18.73 -5.45
C VAL A 152 -3.16 -18.58 -6.20
N MET A 153 -2.27 -17.70 -5.72
CA MET A 153 -0.95 -17.44 -6.32
C MET A 153 -0.05 -18.68 -6.38
N LYS A 154 -0.01 -19.47 -5.30
CA LYS A 154 0.94 -20.58 -5.13
C LYS A 154 0.41 -21.94 -5.58
N ASN A 155 -0.89 -22.17 -5.46
CA ASN A 155 -1.50 -23.51 -5.58
C ASN A 155 -2.52 -23.58 -6.70
N SER A 156 -2.51 -22.63 -7.63
CA SER A 156 -3.36 -22.65 -8.83
C SER A 156 -2.62 -22.05 -10.03
N PRO A 157 -3.08 -22.33 -11.27
CA PRO A 157 -2.57 -21.64 -12.46
C PRO A 157 -3.24 -20.27 -12.69
N HIS A 158 -4.00 -19.76 -11.73
CA HIS A 158 -4.83 -18.56 -11.86
C HIS A 158 -4.32 -17.44 -10.97
N VAL A 159 -4.63 -16.19 -11.34
CA VAL A 159 -4.30 -15.00 -10.55
C VAL A 159 -5.46 -14.59 -9.64
N MET A 160 -6.71 -14.87 -10.01
CA MET A 160 -7.88 -14.41 -9.26
C MET A 160 -8.99 -15.44 -9.25
N MET A 161 -9.63 -15.61 -8.09
CA MET A 161 -10.87 -16.37 -7.92
C MET A 161 -11.93 -15.50 -7.24
N ALA A 162 -13.22 -15.81 -7.40
CA ALA A 162 -14.29 -15.01 -6.81
C ALA A 162 -15.49 -15.84 -6.32
N GLY A 163 -16.22 -15.26 -5.37
CA GLY A 163 -17.45 -15.77 -4.80
C GLY A 163 -17.30 -17.16 -4.19
N THR A 164 -18.35 -17.97 -4.32
CA THR A 164 -18.41 -19.33 -3.76
C THR A 164 -17.32 -20.25 -4.28
N GLY A 165 -16.83 -20.03 -5.51
CA GLY A 165 -15.72 -20.79 -6.07
C GLY A 165 -14.40 -20.54 -5.32
N ALA A 166 -14.16 -19.30 -4.89
CA ALA A 166 -13.00 -18.95 -4.08
C ALA A 166 -13.09 -19.50 -2.65
N ASP A 167 -14.28 -19.47 -2.03
CA ASP A 167 -14.48 -20.11 -0.71
C ASP A 167 -14.26 -21.63 -0.78
N GLN A 168 -14.79 -22.29 -1.82
CA GLN A 168 -14.59 -23.73 -2.03
C GLN A 168 -13.12 -24.07 -2.25
N PHE A 169 -12.41 -23.28 -3.07
CA PHE A 169 -10.97 -23.44 -3.26
C PHE A 169 -10.22 -23.26 -1.93
N ALA A 170 -10.52 -22.23 -1.14
CA ALA A 170 -9.87 -22.01 0.16
C ALA A 170 -10.05 -23.21 1.10
N LEU A 171 -11.25 -23.80 1.13
CA LEU A 171 -11.54 -25.01 1.89
C LEU A 171 -10.70 -26.21 1.39
N GLU A 172 -10.60 -26.42 0.08
CA GLU A 172 -9.79 -27.49 -0.53
C GLU A 172 -8.29 -27.33 -0.24
N GLN A 173 -7.82 -26.09 -0.11
CA GLN A 173 -6.45 -25.77 0.32
C GLN A 173 -6.24 -25.93 1.84
N GLY A 174 -7.26 -26.31 2.59
CA GLY A 174 -7.20 -26.52 4.04
C GLY A 174 -7.07 -25.22 4.85
N LEU A 175 -7.54 -24.09 4.32
CA LEU A 175 -7.57 -22.83 5.04
C LEU A 175 -8.73 -22.79 6.05
N ASP A 176 -8.55 -22.05 7.13
CA ASP A 176 -9.59 -21.88 8.15
C ASP A 176 -10.83 -21.20 7.55
N THR A 177 -11.96 -21.90 7.66
CA THR A 177 -13.28 -21.36 7.30
C THR A 177 -14.12 -21.09 8.53
N VAL A 178 -14.88 -20.00 8.50
CA VAL A 178 -15.74 -19.52 9.58
C VAL A 178 -17.15 -19.20 9.04
N PRO A 179 -18.18 -19.24 9.90
CA PRO A 179 -19.49 -18.69 9.55
C PRO A 179 -19.38 -17.18 9.31
N ASN A 180 -20.23 -16.60 8.45
CA ASN A 180 -20.12 -15.18 8.06
C ASN A 180 -20.26 -14.23 9.26
N GLU A 181 -21.04 -14.64 10.26
CA GLU A 181 -21.25 -13.93 11.52
C GLU A 181 -19.97 -13.75 12.34
N TYR A 182 -18.94 -14.57 12.09
CA TYR A 182 -17.61 -14.37 12.68
C TYR A 182 -17.10 -12.96 12.37
N PHE A 183 -17.33 -12.41 11.18
CA PHE A 183 -16.78 -11.12 10.78
C PHE A 183 -17.49 -9.93 11.45
N TYR A 184 -18.65 -10.14 12.05
CA TYR A 184 -19.51 -9.07 12.53
C TYR A 184 -18.94 -8.40 13.80
N THR A 185 -19.22 -7.11 13.93
CA THR A 185 -19.04 -6.35 15.17
C THR A 185 -20.26 -5.47 15.39
N GLU A 186 -20.60 -5.18 16.65
CA GLU A 186 -21.78 -4.35 16.96
C GLU A 186 -21.69 -2.98 16.28
N ARG A 187 -20.50 -2.39 16.27
CA ARG A 187 -20.23 -1.13 15.57
C ARG A 187 -20.63 -1.17 14.10
N ARG A 188 -20.33 -2.27 13.40
CA ARG A 188 -20.62 -2.42 11.96
C ARG A 188 -22.08 -2.76 11.71
N LEU A 189 -22.70 -3.56 12.58
CA LEU A 189 -24.14 -3.84 12.56
C LEU A 189 -24.96 -2.56 12.77
N GLU A 190 -24.60 -1.73 13.74
CA GLU A 190 -25.24 -0.42 13.92
C GLU A 190 -25.05 0.49 12.71
N ALA A 191 -23.87 0.49 12.09
CA ALA A 191 -23.57 1.33 10.94
C ALA A 191 -24.49 1.01 9.74
N ILE A 192 -24.65 -0.28 9.39
CA ILE A 192 -25.52 -0.69 8.29
C ILE A 192 -27.00 -0.41 8.60
N ARG A 193 -27.45 -0.64 9.84
CA ARG A 193 -28.82 -0.31 10.28
C ARG A 193 -29.10 1.20 10.13
N LYS A 194 -28.17 2.05 10.55
CA LYS A 194 -28.26 3.52 10.41
C LYS A 194 -28.27 3.93 8.93
N ALA A 195 -27.44 3.29 8.10
CA ALA A 195 -27.40 3.55 6.66
C ALA A 195 -28.74 3.22 5.99
N LYS A 196 -29.30 2.03 6.24
CA LYS A 196 -30.60 1.60 5.69
C LYS A 196 -31.75 2.50 6.14
N ALA A 197 -31.84 2.81 7.44
CA ALA A 197 -32.87 3.70 7.96
C ALA A 197 -32.79 5.13 7.39
N ARG A 198 -31.59 5.58 7.00
CA ARG A 198 -31.40 6.86 6.31
C ARG A 198 -31.84 6.77 4.86
N GLU A 199 -31.43 5.72 4.14
CA GLU A 199 -31.80 5.47 2.76
C GLU A 199 -33.33 5.44 2.60
N GLU A 200 -34.03 4.76 3.50
CA GLU A 200 -35.49 4.74 3.55
C GLU A 200 -36.12 6.13 3.71
N LYS A 201 -35.46 7.03 4.48
CA LYS A 201 -35.95 8.39 4.73
C LYS A 201 -35.66 9.36 3.60
N THR A 202 -34.51 9.23 2.94
CA THR A 202 -34.03 10.22 1.96
C THR A 202 -34.20 9.76 0.52
N GLY A 203 -34.40 8.46 0.27
CA GLY A 203 -34.36 7.86 -1.06
C GLY A 203 -32.99 7.96 -1.75
N MET A 204 -31.94 8.34 -1.01
CA MET A 204 -30.60 8.59 -1.55
C MET A 204 -29.61 7.52 -1.09
N ILE A 205 -29.10 6.73 -2.04
CA ILE A 205 -28.07 5.71 -1.83
C ILE A 205 -26.68 6.37 -1.84
N GLY A 206 -25.83 6.05 -0.87
CA GLY A 206 -24.37 6.27 -0.96
C GLY A 206 -23.87 7.72 -0.90
N GLN A 207 -24.67 8.69 -0.44
CA GLN A 207 -24.29 10.11 -0.37
C GLN A 207 -23.39 10.49 0.83
N ARG A 208 -22.40 9.67 1.17
CA ARG A 208 -21.28 10.15 2.00
C ARG A 208 -19.96 9.73 1.39
N HIS A 209 -19.13 10.73 1.12
CA HIS A 209 -17.69 10.55 0.98
C HIS A 209 -17.15 9.95 2.29
N ASP A 210 -17.54 10.48 3.45
CA ASP A 210 -16.91 10.17 4.75
C ASP A 210 -17.14 8.76 5.34
N GLU A 211 -17.97 7.91 4.73
CA GLU A 211 -18.32 6.58 5.26
C GLU A 211 -17.62 5.42 4.54
N LYS A 212 -16.92 5.70 3.43
CA LYS A 212 -16.40 4.68 2.52
C LYS A 212 -14.94 4.32 2.73
N TYR A 213 -14.41 4.25 3.94
CA TYR A 213 -12.97 4.04 4.04
C TYR A 213 -12.56 3.20 5.25
N GLY A 214 -12.06 2.01 4.89
CA GLY A 214 -11.31 1.12 5.74
C GLY A 214 -10.81 0.03 4.80
N THR A 215 -9.52 0.00 4.54
CA THR A 215 -8.85 -1.04 3.78
C THR A 215 -7.52 -1.20 4.45
N VAL A 216 -7.06 -2.42 4.63
CA VAL A 216 -5.75 -2.66 5.21
C VAL A 216 -4.78 -3.02 4.10
N GLY A 217 -3.52 -2.65 4.27
CA GLY A 217 -2.51 -2.93 3.27
C GLY A 217 -1.12 -2.85 3.85
N CYS A 218 -0.20 -3.55 3.20
CA CYS A 218 1.20 -3.61 3.56
C CYS A 218 2.04 -3.66 2.28
N VAL A 219 3.15 -2.92 2.28
CA VAL A 219 4.23 -3.05 1.30
C VAL A 219 5.54 -3.27 2.06
N ALA A 220 6.38 -4.16 1.56
CA ALA A 220 7.65 -4.49 2.18
C ALA A 220 8.77 -4.62 1.14
N LEU A 221 9.98 -4.26 1.56
CA LEU A 221 11.26 -4.50 0.91
C LEU A 221 12.09 -5.41 1.83
N ASP A 222 12.53 -6.57 1.35
CA ASP A 222 13.38 -7.47 2.12
C ASP A 222 14.89 -7.24 1.88
N LYS A 223 15.72 -7.93 2.69
CA LYS A 223 17.18 -7.84 2.64
C LYS A 223 17.81 -8.32 1.32
N ASN A 224 17.04 -9.03 0.49
CA ASN A 224 17.48 -9.47 -0.83
C ASN A 224 17.11 -8.44 -1.92
N GLY A 225 16.44 -7.35 -1.56
CA GLY A 225 15.96 -6.32 -2.47
C GLY A 225 14.64 -6.67 -3.15
N ASN A 226 13.90 -7.70 -2.70
CA ASN A 226 12.60 -8.04 -3.26
C ASN A 226 11.50 -7.19 -2.63
N LEU A 227 10.54 -6.79 -3.45
CA LEU A 227 9.33 -6.09 -3.01
C LEU A 227 8.15 -7.05 -2.94
N ALA A 228 7.24 -6.82 -2.00
CA ALA A 228 5.92 -7.44 -2.01
C ALA A 228 4.87 -6.42 -1.57
N ALA A 229 3.64 -6.60 -2.05
CA ALA A 229 2.51 -5.77 -1.69
C ALA A 229 1.27 -6.62 -1.49
N GLY A 230 0.43 -6.26 -0.52
CA GLY A 230 -0.85 -6.91 -0.26
C GLY A 230 -1.91 -5.94 0.22
N THR A 231 -3.16 -6.30 0.01
CA THR A 231 -4.33 -5.51 0.40
C THR A 231 -5.48 -6.44 0.78
N SER A 232 -6.25 -6.06 1.81
CA SER A 232 -7.46 -6.78 2.23
C SER A 232 -8.56 -5.80 2.65
N THR A 233 -9.81 -6.10 2.32
CA THR A 233 -10.96 -5.23 2.61
C THR A 233 -12.26 -6.00 2.81
N GLY A 234 -13.16 -5.42 3.60
CA GLY A 234 -14.57 -5.82 3.66
C GLY A 234 -15.49 -5.06 2.68
N GLY A 235 -14.91 -4.25 1.78
CA GLY A 235 -15.67 -3.44 0.83
C GLY A 235 -16.28 -2.19 1.47
N MET A 236 -17.51 -1.87 1.05
CA MET A 236 -18.24 -0.65 1.44
C MET A 236 -19.73 -0.88 1.70
#